data_AF-A6VH62-F1
#
_entry.id   AF-A6VH62-F1
#
_cell.length_a   1.000
_cell.length_b   1.000
_cell.length_c   1.000
_cell.angle_alpha   90.00
_cell.angle_beta   90.00
_cell.angle_gamma   90.00
#
_symmetry.space_group_name_H-M   'P 1'
#
loop_
_entity.id
_entity.type
_entity.pdbx_description
1 polymer ?
#
loop_
_entity_poly.entity_id
_entity_poly.type
_entity_poly.pdbx_seq_one_letter_code
_entity_poly.pdbx_strand_id
1 'polypeptide(L)'
;MSFEFLKKQFSSFLNLNFTNKFILTYFLSWIGLFTTLIISKLLKPLINVESAGVLTTAKYEVISTAVSSQIGINYYSIWYSYFISNSLACITIFLVFVLLPYIYTRDISKGKSTINDYFNVLLFFYVLIILNPLTGILGASLSFSDMLAIIPHGIFEYAGFSMAIVLGIEYSIYKLPLIEKKEVWTKKQKLKFLLKFLSILIFIFIAGGMETLDWIIFNHAKENDLSILGTFFEVYYSILKSLLF
;
A
#
# COMPACT_ATOMS: atom_id res chain seq x y z
N MET A 1 -13.46 -5.50 -21.49
CA MET A 1 -12.90 -4.14 -21.40
C MET A 1 -11.64 -4.10 -22.26
N SER A 2 -11.49 -3.14 -23.18
CA SER A 2 -10.30 -3.08 -24.05
C SER A 2 -9.11 -2.39 -23.35
N PHE A 3 -7.89 -2.75 -23.73
CA PHE A 3 -6.68 -2.10 -23.22
C PHE A 3 -6.65 -0.59 -23.53
N GLU A 4 -7.20 -0.19 -24.69
CA GLU A 4 -7.35 1.22 -25.07
C GLU A 4 -8.28 2.01 -24.13
N PHE A 5 -9.32 1.37 -23.59
CA PHE A 5 -10.14 2.00 -22.55
C PHE A 5 -9.30 2.30 -21.30
N LEU A 6 -8.50 1.34 -20.83
CA LEU A 6 -7.63 1.53 -19.67
C LEU A 6 -6.61 2.64 -19.88
N LYS A 7 -5.98 2.70 -21.06
CA LYS A 7 -5.06 3.80 -21.40
C LYS A 7 -5.75 5.16 -21.32
N LYS A 8 -6.96 5.30 -21.87
CA LYS A 8 -7.72 6.54 -21.83
C LYS A 8 -8.04 6.96 -20.38
N GLN A 9 -8.48 6.02 -19.55
CA GLN A 9 -8.76 6.31 -18.13
C GLN A 9 -7.49 6.70 -17.37
N PHE A 10 -6.39 5.99 -17.60
CA PHE A 10 -5.12 6.31 -16.96
C PHE A 10 -4.58 7.67 -17.39
N SER A 11 -4.65 8.01 -18.68
CA SER A 11 -4.31 9.34 -19.17
C SER A 11 -5.15 10.43 -18.49
N SER A 12 -6.46 10.22 -18.33
CA SER A 12 -7.32 11.13 -17.57
C SER A 12 -6.88 11.25 -16.11
N PHE A 13 -6.57 10.13 -15.46
CA PHE A 13 -6.04 10.08 -14.09
C PHE A 13 -4.72 10.87 -13.94
N LEU A 14 -3.79 10.73 -14.87
CA LEU A 14 -2.50 11.44 -14.83
C LEU A 14 -2.66 12.96 -14.91
N ASN A 15 -3.75 13.45 -15.49
CA ASN A 15 -4.06 14.88 -15.57
C ASN A 15 -4.77 15.43 -14.32
N LEU A 16 -5.16 14.59 -13.37
CA LEU A 16 -5.77 15.04 -12.12
C LEU A 16 -4.74 15.77 -11.23
N ASN A 17 -5.24 16.62 -10.34
CA ASN A 17 -4.38 17.17 -9.28
C ASN A 17 -3.96 16.06 -8.29
N PHE A 18 -2.92 16.35 -7.51
CA PHE A 18 -2.38 15.39 -6.54
C PHE A 18 -3.44 14.80 -5.59
N THR A 19 -4.30 15.65 -5.02
CA THR A 19 -5.30 15.24 -4.04
C THR A 19 -6.29 14.24 -4.65
N ASN A 20 -6.76 14.51 -5.87
CA ASN A 20 -7.67 13.63 -6.58
C ASN A 20 -7.01 12.32 -6.98
N LYS A 21 -5.72 12.35 -7.39
CA LYS A 21 -4.95 11.12 -7.64
C LYS A 21 -4.82 10.27 -6.38
N PHE A 22 -4.53 10.91 -5.25
CA PHE A 22 -4.41 10.24 -3.95
C PHE A 22 -5.74 9.59 -3.54
N ILE A 23 -6.84 10.34 -3.56
CA ILE A 23 -8.17 9.81 -3.20
C ILE A 23 -8.55 8.64 -4.08
N LEU A 24 -8.39 8.76 -5.41
CA LEU A 24 -8.73 7.67 -6.32
C LEU A 24 -7.86 6.43 -6.07
N THR A 25 -6.54 6.62 -5.94
CA THR A 25 -5.61 5.51 -5.70
C THR A 25 -5.88 4.83 -4.36
N TYR A 26 -6.29 5.59 -3.34
CA TYR A 26 -6.70 5.08 -2.03
C TYR A 26 -7.89 4.12 -2.14
N PHE A 27 -8.99 4.56 -2.76
CA PHE A 27 -10.15 3.69 -2.95
C PHE A 27 -9.86 2.52 -3.89
N LEU A 28 -9.05 2.73 -4.94
CA LEU A 28 -8.65 1.63 -5.82
C LEU A 28 -7.80 0.60 -5.10
N SER A 29 -6.93 0.98 -4.16
CA SER A 29 -6.14 0.03 -3.37
C SER A 29 -7.01 -0.83 -2.46
N TRP A 30 -8.06 -0.25 -1.85
CA TRP A 30 -9.07 -1.01 -1.12
C TRP A 30 -9.84 -1.97 -2.02
N ILE A 31 -10.30 -1.49 -3.19
CA ILE A 31 -10.97 -2.34 -4.18
C ILE A 31 -10.04 -3.47 -4.62
N GLY A 32 -8.75 -3.18 -4.83
CA GLY A 32 -7.71 -4.15 -5.18
C GLY A 32 -7.55 -5.23 -4.12
N LEU A 33 -7.45 -4.85 -2.83
CA LEU A 33 -7.44 -5.78 -1.71
C LEU A 33 -8.67 -6.70 -1.75
N PHE A 34 -9.88 -6.14 -1.75
CA PHE A 34 -11.09 -6.96 -1.67
C PHE A 34 -11.26 -7.87 -2.90
N THR A 35 -10.91 -7.36 -4.09
CA THR A 35 -10.94 -8.15 -5.32
C THR A 35 -9.97 -9.32 -5.24
N THR A 36 -8.73 -9.07 -4.84
CA THR A 36 -7.72 -10.14 -4.75
C THR A 36 -7.99 -11.12 -3.62
N LEU A 37 -8.57 -10.69 -2.50
CA LEU A 37 -9.05 -11.58 -1.44
C LEU A 37 -10.17 -12.50 -1.94
N ILE A 38 -11.19 -11.95 -2.61
CA ILE A 38 -12.31 -12.73 -3.16
C ILE A 38 -11.79 -13.75 -4.18
N ILE A 39 -10.95 -13.31 -5.12
CA ILE A 39 -10.35 -14.20 -6.12
C ILE A 39 -9.52 -15.30 -5.43
N SER A 40 -8.67 -14.94 -4.46
CA SER A 40 -7.82 -15.92 -3.78
C SER A 40 -8.63 -16.94 -3.00
N LYS A 41 -9.75 -16.53 -2.39
CA LYS A 41 -10.70 -17.45 -1.74
C LYS A 41 -11.38 -18.40 -2.71
N LEU A 42 -11.78 -17.91 -3.88
CA LEU A 42 -12.37 -18.75 -4.94
C LEU A 42 -11.35 -19.72 -5.54
N LEU A 43 -10.08 -19.33 -5.62
CA LEU A 43 -9.00 -20.15 -6.17
C LEU A 43 -8.39 -21.13 -5.15
N LYS A 44 -8.50 -20.86 -3.84
CA LYS A 44 -7.92 -21.71 -2.78
C LYS A 44 -8.28 -23.20 -2.88
N PRO A 45 -9.53 -23.61 -3.23
CA PRO A 45 -9.86 -25.02 -3.43
C PRO A 45 -9.23 -25.65 -4.69
N LEU A 46 -8.80 -24.82 -5.64
CA LEU A 46 -8.31 -25.25 -6.96
C LEU A 46 -6.78 -25.25 -7.06
N ILE A 47 -6.11 -24.38 -6.29
CA ILE A 47 -4.66 -24.15 -6.37
C ILE A 47 -4.11 -24.09 -4.95
N ASN A 48 -3.03 -24.83 -4.67
CA ASN A 48 -2.33 -24.67 -3.41
C ASN A 48 -1.67 -23.28 -3.35
N VAL A 49 -2.31 -22.35 -2.66
CA VAL A 49 -1.84 -20.98 -2.42
C VAL A 49 -0.79 -20.91 -1.30
N GLU A 50 -0.50 -22.01 -0.58
CA GLU A 50 0.47 -22.04 0.52
C GLU A 50 1.88 -21.63 0.05
N SER A 51 2.32 -22.04 -1.14
CA SER A 51 3.66 -21.71 -1.65
C SER A 51 3.90 -20.19 -1.79
N ALA A 52 2.88 -19.44 -2.18
CA ALA A 52 2.95 -17.97 -2.26
C ALA A 52 2.78 -17.32 -0.87
N GLY A 53 2.06 -17.98 0.04
CA GLY A 53 2.02 -17.62 1.45
C GLY A 53 3.39 -17.70 2.12
N VAL A 54 4.13 -18.80 1.91
CA VAL A 54 5.48 -19.04 2.45
C VAL A 54 6.47 -17.94 2.06
N LEU A 55 6.47 -17.52 0.80
CA LEU A 55 7.36 -16.43 0.36
C LEU A 55 7.07 -15.12 1.10
N THR A 56 5.79 -14.85 1.36
CA THR A 56 5.36 -13.59 1.95
C THR A 56 5.51 -13.59 3.48
N THR A 57 5.27 -14.73 4.14
CA THR A 57 5.54 -14.89 5.58
C THR A 57 7.03 -14.84 5.89
N ALA A 58 7.87 -15.47 5.06
CA ALA A 58 9.33 -15.45 5.23
C ALA A 58 9.89 -14.02 5.27
N LYS A 59 9.34 -13.09 4.46
CA LYS A 59 9.72 -11.68 4.50
C LYS A 59 9.43 -11.05 5.87
N TYR A 60 8.23 -11.28 6.40
CA TYR A 60 7.83 -10.71 7.69
C TYR A 60 8.62 -11.35 8.85
N GLU A 61 8.82 -12.67 8.82
CA GLU A 61 9.57 -13.42 9.82
C GLU A 61 11.02 -12.95 9.95
N VAL A 62 11.70 -12.67 8.83
CA VAL A 62 13.08 -12.14 8.85
C VAL A 62 13.14 -10.80 9.56
N ILE A 63 12.20 -9.90 9.25
CA ILE A 63 12.13 -8.57 9.88
C ILE A 63 11.76 -8.70 11.36
N SER A 64 10.76 -9.53 11.66
CA SER A 64 10.27 -9.75 13.02
C SER A 64 11.37 -10.31 13.92
N THR A 65 12.10 -11.32 13.44
CA THR A 65 13.23 -11.92 14.15
C THR A 65 14.36 -10.90 14.38
N ALA A 66 14.68 -10.09 13.37
CA ALA A 66 15.71 -9.07 13.49
C ALA A 66 15.34 -8.02 14.55
N VAL A 67 14.09 -7.56 14.57
CA VAL A 67 13.60 -6.59 15.55
C VAL A 67 13.54 -7.21 16.95
N SER A 68 12.93 -8.38 17.10
CA SER A 68 12.78 -9.04 18.40
C SER A 68 14.12 -9.41 19.03
N SER A 69 15.17 -9.67 18.22
CA SER A 69 16.53 -9.91 18.73
C SER A 69 17.13 -8.72 19.47
N GLN A 70 16.67 -7.50 19.19
CA GLN A 70 17.21 -6.26 19.77
C GLN A 70 16.41 -5.77 20.98
N ILE A 71 15.09 -5.97 20.97
CA ILE A 71 14.18 -5.38 21.98
C ILE A 71 13.32 -6.40 22.72
N GLY A 72 13.56 -7.69 22.50
CA GLY A 72 12.74 -8.79 23.05
C GLY A 72 11.39 -8.95 22.35
N ILE A 73 10.67 -10.03 22.66
CA ILE A 73 9.32 -10.27 22.15
C ILE A 73 8.31 -9.55 23.05
N ASN A 74 7.75 -8.45 22.55
CA ASN A 74 6.71 -7.66 23.23
C ASN A 74 5.86 -6.88 22.21
N TYR A 75 4.85 -6.15 22.68
CA TYR A 75 3.99 -5.30 21.85
C TYR A 75 4.77 -4.40 20.89
N TYR A 76 5.80 -3.71 21.41
CA TYR A 76 6.63 -2.81 20.60
C TYR A 76 7.39 -3.55 19.50
N SER A 77 7.85 -4.79 19.75
CA SER A 77 8.53 -5.58 18.74
C SER A 77 7.64 -5.92 17.55
N ILE A 78 6.36 -6.21 17.79
CA ILE A 78 5.38 -6.49 16.73
C ILE A 78 5.09 -5.20 15.96
N TRP A 79 4.81 -4.11 16.68
CA TRP A 79 4.58 -2.79 16.09
C TRP A 79 5.75 -2.33 15.21
N TYR A 80 6.99 -2.36 15.73
CA TYR A 80 8.16 -1.95 14.96
C TYR A 80 8.42 -2.85 13.74
N SER A 81 8.18 -4.16 13.87
CA SER A 81 8.31 -5.09 12.74
C SER A 81 7.31 -4.75 11.63
N TYR A 82 6.07 -4.47 12.00
CA TYR A 82 5.03 -4.01 11.09
C TYR A 82 5.43 -2.70 10.41
N PHE A 83 5.83 -1.72 11.20
CA PHE A 83 6.23 -0.39 10.73
C PHE A 83 7.38 -0.48 9.72
N ILE A 84 8.44 -1.23 10.04
CA ILE A 84 9.61 -1.39 9.17
C ILE A 84 9.24 -2.13 7.89
N SER A 85 8.51 -3.25 7.99
CA SER A 85 8.12 -4.06 6.83
C SER A 85 7.29 -3.27 5.83
N ASN A 86 6.29 -2.53 6.32
CA ASN A 86 5.39 -1.75 5.47
C ASN A 86 6.05 -0.44 4.98
N SER A 87 6.95 0.15 5.76
CA SER A 87 7.75 1.30 5.30
C SER A 87 8.67 0.91 4.14
N LEU A 88 9.34 -0.24 4.24
CA LEU A 88 10.15 -0.78 3.14
C LEU A 88 9.31 -1.12 1.90
N ALA A 89 8.08 -1.59 2.09
CA ALA A 89 7.15 -1.81 0.98
C ALA A 89 6.79 -0.49 0.27
N CYS A 90 6.42 0.55 1.02
CA CYS A 90 6.17 1.90 0.48
C CYS A 90 7.38 2.46 -0.28
N ILE A 91 8.58 2.36 0.31
CA ILE A 91 9.82 2.84 -0.31
C ILE A 91 10.07 2.07 -1.61
N THR A 92 9.86 0.76 -1.61
CA THR A 92 10.02 -0.08 -2.81
C THR A 92 9.06 0.34 -3.91
N ILE A 93 7.76 0.51 -3.58
CA ILE A 93 6.74 1.01 -4.51
C ILE A 93 7.17 2.35 -5.12
N PHE A 94 7.59 3.29 -4.27
CA PHE A 94 8.06 4.59 -4.72
C PHE A 94 9.27 4.47 -5.67
N LEU A 95 10.28 3.68 -5.29
CA LEU A 95 11.50 3.49 -6.06
C LEU A 95 11.25 2.84 -7.42
N VAL A 96 10.33 1.87 -7.50
CA VAL A 96 9.94 1.24 -8.77
C VAL A 96 9.53 2.30 -9.77
N PHE A 97 8.64 3.23 -9.40
CA PHE A 97 8.26 4.32 -10.27
C PHE A 97 9.43 5.26 -10.57
N VAL A 98 10.19 5.67 -9.55
CA VAL A 98 11.33 6.58 -9.71
C VAL A 98 12.38 6.07 -10.70
N LEU A 99 12.60 4.75 -10.77
CA LEU A 99 13.60 4.15 -11.66
C LEU A 99 13.16 4.14 -13.14
N LEU A 100 11.87 3.97 -13.42
CA LEU A 100 11.32 3.91 -14.77
C LEU A 100 11.75 5.07 -15.68
N PRO A 101 11.61 6.36 -15.31
CA PRO A 101 12.00 7.46 -16.19
C PRO A 101 13.49 7.44 -16.54
N TYR A 102 14.38 6.96 -15.65
CA TYR A 102 15.82 6.87 -15.96
C TYR A 102 16.11 5.75 -16.97
N ILE A 103 15.48 4.59 -16.78
CA ILE A 103 15.62 3.45 -17.70
C ILE A 103 15.09 3.85 -19.08
N TYR A 104 13.88 4.40 -19.15
CA TYR A 104 13.26 4.79 -20.42
C TYR A 104 13.93 5.98 -21.08
N THR A 105 14.46 6.96 -20.33
CA THR A 105 15.27 8.04 -20.92
C THR A 105 16.48 7.47 -21.66
N ARG A 106 17.16 6.48 -21.07
CA ARG A 106 18.32 5.83 -21.68
C ARG A 106 17.94 4.97 -22.89
N ASP A 107 16.80 4.29 -22.83
CA ASP A 107 16.40 3.37 -23.89
C ASP A 107 15.80 4.12 -25.09
N ILE A 108 15.06 5.21 -24.85
CA ILE A 108 14.57 6.13 -25.89
C ILE A 108 15.75 6.79 -26.62
N SER A 109 16.77 7.26 -25.90
CA SER A 109 17.95 7.87 -26.55
C SER A 109 18.75 6.91 -27.41
N LYS A 110 18.60 5.60 -27.19
CA LYS A 110 19.18 4.52 -28.00
C LYS A 110 18.23 3.97 -29.07
N GLY A 111 17.03 4.55 -29.23
CA GLY A 111 16.01 4.08 -30.17
C GLY A 111 15.42 2.71 -29.82
N LYS A 112 15.55 2.24 -28.57
CA LYS A 112 15.08 0.91 -28.13
C LYS A 112 13.66 0.90 -27.57
N SER A 113 13.15 2.07 -27.17
CA SER A 113 11.83 2.25 -26.57
C SER A 113 11.23 3.57 -27.01
N THR A 114 9.92 3.71 -26.82
CA THR A 114 9.17 4.94 -27.09
C THR A 114 8.56 5.52 -25.81
N ILE A 115 8.06 6.77 -25.88
CA ILE A 115 7.26 7.37 -24.80
C ILE A 115 5.96 6.57 -24.57
N ASN A 116 5.39 5.97 -25.62
CA ASN A 116 4.22 5.12 -25.50
C ASN A 116 4.53 3.82 -24.71
N ASP A 117 5.71 3.23 -24.90
CA ASP A 117 6.13 2.06 -24.12
C ASP A 117 6.31 2.42 -22.64
N TYR A 118 6.91 3.59 -22.36
CA TYR A 118 7.01 4.13 -21.01
C TYR A 118 5.63 4.33 -20.35
N PHE A 119 4.68 4.92 -21.09
CA PHE A 119 3.29 5.07 -20.63
C PHE A 119 2.64 3.73 -20.28
N ASN A 120 2.79 2.72 -21.16
CA ASN A 120 2.23 1.39 -20.95
C ASN A 120 2.82 0.72 -19.71
N VAL A 121 4.12 0.89 -19.47
CA VAL A 121 4.77 0.33 -18.29
C VAL A 121 4.38 1.06 -17.01
N LEU A 122 4.22 2.39 -17.03
CA LEU A 122 3.65 3.11 -15.90
C LEU A 122 2.24 2.61 -15.54
N LEU A 123 1.37 2.43 -16.54
CA LEU A 123 0.03 1.87 -16.34
C LEU A 123 0.09 0.45 -15.78
N PHE A 124 0.96 -0.40 -16.33
CA PHE A 124 1.11 -1.77 -15.87
C PHE A 124 1.53 -1.84 -14.40
N PHE A 125 2.57 -1.10 -14.00
CA PHE A 125 3.00 -1.05 -12.60
C PHE A 125 1.93 -0.46 -11.68
N TYR A 126 1.21 0.58 -12.12
CA TYR A 126 0.10 1.16 -11.37
C TYR A 126 -0.99 0.12 -11.05
N VAL A 127 -1.45 -0.61 -12.06
CA VAL A 127 -2.48 -1.65 -11.89
C VAL A 127 -1.96 -2.80 -11.02
N LEU A 128 -0.73 -3.27 -11.26
CA LEU A 128 -0.14 -4.36 -10.49
C LEU A 128 -0.05 -4.04 -9.00
N ILE A 129 0.41 -2.83 -8.67
CA ILE A 129 0.58 -2.38 -7.29
C ILE A 129 -0.78 -2.14 -6.61
N ILE A 130 -1.76 -1.57 -7.33
CA ILE A 130 -3.12 -1.39 -6.81
C ILE A 130 -3.79 -2.71 -6.47
N LEU A 131 -3.68 -3.70 -7.36
CA LEU A 131 -4.28 -5.00 -7.12
C LEU A 131 -3.64 -5.68 -5.90
N ASN A 132 -2.34 -5.46 -5.70
CA ASN A 132 -1.55 -6.05 -4.61
C ASN A 132 -1.85 -7.55 -4.41
N PRO A 133 -1.61 -8.38 -5.44
CA PRO A 133 -2.05 -9.78 -5.46
C PRO A 133 -1.47 -10.63 -4.33
N LEU A 134 -0.28 -10.31 -3.83
CA LEU A 134 0.37 -11.06 -2.75
C LEU A 134 -0.39 -10.92 -1.42
N THR A 135 -0.88 -9.72 -1.10
CA THR A 135 -1.70 -9.50 0.11
C THR A 135 -3.03 -10.24 0.01
N GLY A 136 -3.66 -10.27 -1.17
CA GLY A 136 -4.88 -11.05 -1.40
C GLY A 136 -4.67 -12.56 -1.21
N ILE A 137 -3.54 -13.09 -1.67
CA ILE A 137 -3.20 -14.51 -1.51
C ILE A 137 -3.00 -14.87 -0.03
N LEU A 138 -2.31 -14.02 0.74
CA LEU A 138 -2.13 -14.22 2.18
C LEU A 138 -3.46 -14.28 2.93
N GLY A 139 -4.41 -13.40 2.57
CA GLY A 139 -5.72 -13.36 3.21
C GLY A 139 -6.69 -14.45 2.76
N ALA A 140 -6.29 -15.39 1.88
CA ALA A 140 -7.16 -16.49 1.45
C ALA A 140 -7.61 -17.38 2.63
N SER A 141 -6.79 -17.49 3.67
CA SER A 141 -7.06 -18.26 4.90
C SER A 141 -7.96 -17.53 5.90
N LEU A 142 -8.01 -16.20 5.88
CA LEU A 142 -8.78 -15.39 6.84
C LEU A 142 -10.28 -15.53 6.60
N SER A 143 -11.08 -15.80 7.62
CA SER A 143 -12.54 -15.77 7.49
C SER A 143 -13.03 -14.34 7.19
N PHE A 144 -14.25 -14.20 6.64
CA PHE A 144 -14.83 -12.87 6.39
C PHE A 144 -14.98 -12.06 7.68
N SER A 145 -15.22 -12.72 8.83
CA SER A 145 -15.22 -12.06 10.14
C SER A 145 -13.84 -11.53 10.54
N ASP A 146 -12.75 -12.20 10.17
CA ASP A 146 -11.38 -11.74 10.47
C ASP A 146 -11.02 -10.47 9.68
N MET A 147 -11.71 -10.21 8.56
CA MET A 147 -11.47 -9.00 7.77
C MET A 147 -11.86 -7.72 8.53
N LEU A 148 -12.72 -7.80 9.54
CA LEU A 148 -13.06 -6.64 10.37
C LEU A 148 -11.85 -6.13 11.16
N ALA A 149 -10.92 -7.01 11.55
CA ALA A 149 -9.69 -6.61 12.22
C ALA A 149 -8.74 -5.83 11.30
N ILE A 150 -8.90 -5.94 9.97
CA ILE A 150 -8.04 -5.26 8.99
C ILE A 150 -8.47 -3.82 8.77
N ILE A 151 -9.76 -3.52 8.95
CA ILE A 151 -10.32 -2.23 8.57
C ILE A 151 -9.65 -1.05 9.30
N PRO A 152 -9.47 -1.06 10.63
CA PRO A 152 -9.00 0.12 11.35
C PRO A 152 -7.57 0.52 10.97
N HIS A 153 -6.59 -0.39 11.10
CA HIS A 153 -5.22 -0.11 10.66
C HIS A 153 -5.10 0.05 9.15
N GLY A 154 -5.90 -0.67 8.37
CA GLY A 154 -5.92 -0.59 6.91
C GLY A 154 -6.20 0.82 6.39
N ILE A 155 -6.99 1.63 7.11
CA ILE A 155 -7.25 3.05 6.74
C ILE A 155 -5.94 3.81 6.58
N PHE A 156 -5.00 3.61 7.50
CA PHE A 156 -3.72 4.30 7.49
C PHE A 156 -2.71 3.59 6.58
N GLU A 157 -2.69 2.26 6.57
CA GLU A 157 -1.78 1.52 5.69
C GLU A 157 -2.01 1.87 4.21
N TYR A 158 -3.25 1.78 3.74
CA TYR A 158 -3.59 2.06 2.35
C TYR A 158 -3.43 3.55 2.01
N ALA A 159 -3.54 4.46 2.98
CA ALA A 159 -3.16 5.86 2.79
C ALA A 159 -1.64 5.98 2.54
N GLY A 160 -0.81 5.26 3.31
CA GLY A 160 0.64 5.17 3.09
C GLY A 160 1.00 4.61 1.71
N PHE A 161 0.41 3.48 1.31
CA PHE A 161 0.63 2.86 -0.01
C PHE A 161 0.20 3.79 -1.15
N SER A 162 -0.98 4.39 -1.05
CA SER A 162 -1.49 5.29 -2.09
C SER A 162 -0.63 6.54 -2.24
N MET A 163 -0.14 7.08 -1.13
CA MET A 163 0.79 8.20 -1.12
C MET A 163 2.11 7.83 -1.82
N ALA A 164 2.66 6.64 -1.55
CA ALA A 164 3.87 6.14 -2.21
C ALA A 164 3.70 5.98 -3.72
N ILE A 165 2.57 5.38 -4.17
CA ILE A 165 2.23 5.22 -5.59
C ILE A 165 2.14 6.58 -6.28
N VAL A 166 1.33 7.50 -5.74
CA VAL A 166 1.08 8.79 -6.37
C VAL A 166 2.34 9.65 -6.40
N LEU A 167 3.14 9.67 -5.32
CA LEU A 167 4.43 10.39 -5.34
C LEU A 167 5.41 9.79 -6.34
N GLY A 168 5.44 8.45 -6.47
CA GLY A 168 6.25 7.77 -7.47
C GLY A 168 5.86 8.19 -8.89
N ILE A 169 4.56 8.20 -9.19
CA ILE A 169 4.01 8.63 -10.49
C ILE A 169 4.30 10.10 -10.77
N GLU A 170 4.07 10.99 -9.81
CA GLU A 170 4.36 12.43 -9.94
C GLU A 170 5.83 12.69 -10.22
N TYR A 171 6.73 11.99 -9.51
CA TYR A 171 8.16 12.07 -9.77
C TYR A 171 8.51 11.55 -11.17
N SER A 172 7.88 10.45 -11.59
CA SER A 172 8.11 9.84 -12.90
C SER A 172 7.74 10.79 -14.03
N ILE A 173 6.56 11.42 -13.95
CA ILE A 173 6.09 12.41 -14.93
C ILE A 173 6.95 13.67 -14.89
N TYR A 174 7.36 14.13 -13.71
CA TYR A 174 8.30 15.24 -13.58
C TYR A 174 9.62 14.95 -14.29
N LYS A 175 10.17 13.75 -14.12
CA LYS A 175 11.49 13.38 -14.64
C LYS A 175 11.48 13.09 -16.14
N LEU A 176 10.48 12.34 -16.63
CA LEU A 176 10.25 12.04 -18.03
C LEU A 176 8.78 12.35 -18.37
N PRO A 177 8.47 13.59 -18.76
CA PRO A 177 7.12 13.99 -19.11
C PRO A 177 6.56 13.20 -20.30
N LEU A 178 5.27 12.91 -20.25
CA LEU A 178 4.53 12.27 -21.35
C LEU A 178 4.13 13.24 -22.46
N ILE A 179 4.20 14.54 -22.17
CA ILE A 179 3.96 15.66 -23.09
C ILE A 179 5.22 16.53 -23.06
N GLU A 180 5.60 17.17 -24.18
CA GLU A 180 6.91 17.80 -24.39
C GLU A 180 7.36 18.84 -23.33
N LYS A 181 6.46 19.36 -22.49
CA LYS A 181 6.83 20.34 -21.47
C LYS A 181 7.39 19.67 -20.22
N LYS A 182 8.71 19.82 -20.02
CA LYS A 182 9.38 19.56 -18.73
C LYS A 182 9.02 20.64 -17.72
N GLU A 183 8.23 20.28 -16.72
CA GLU A 183 8.00 21.14 -15.56
C GLU A 183 9.30 21.23 -14.74
N VAL A 184 9.63 22.43 -14.24
CA VAL A 184 10.76 22.63 -13.32
C VAL A 184 10.20 22.84 -11.92
N TRP A 185 10.43 21.88 -11.02
CA TRP A 185 9.98 22.02 -9.64
C TRP A 185 10.71 23.14 -8.90
N THR A 186 9.92 24.10 -8.43
CA THR A 186 10.35 25.16 -7.51
C THR A 186 10.78 24.59 -6.15
N LYS A 187 11.55 25.36 -5.36
CA LYS A 187 11.91 24.98 -3.98
C LYS A 187 10.66 24.63 -3.13
N LYS A 188 9.57 25.39 -3.29
CA LYS A 188 8.29 25.16 -2.61
C LYS A 188 7.66 23.82 -2.99
N GLN A 189 7.68 23.46 -4.29
CA GLN A 189 7.17 22.15 -4.74
C GLN A 189 8.03 21.00 -4.21
N LYS A 190 9.36 21.13 -4.23
CA LYS A 190 10.27 20.12 -3.64
C LYS A 190 10.01 19.91 -2.15
N LEU A 191 9.81 20.99 -1.39
CA LEU A 191 9.47 20.88 0.03
C LEU A 191 8.11 20.19 0.25
N LYS A 192 7.08 20.56 -0.52
CA LYS A 192 5.77 19.90 -0.46
C LYS A 192 5.87 18.41 -0.79
N PHE A 193 6.68 18.05 -1.78
CA PHE A 193 6.93 16.65 -2.14
C PHE A 193 7.59 15.89 -0.99
N LEU A 194 8.64 16.47 -0.38
CA LEU A 194 9.32 15.87 0.78
C LEU A 194 8.38 15.67 1.97
N LEU A 195 7.55 16.67 2.29
CA LEU A 195 6.59 16.57 3.40
C LEU A 195 5.56 15.46 3.16
N LYS A 196 5.06 15.33 1.92
CA LYS A 196 4.17 14.22 1.54
C LYS A 196 4.87 12.87 1.61
N PHE A 197 6.14 12.81 1.21
CA PHE A 197 6.94 11.60 1.34
C PHE A 197 7.11 11.20 2.81
N LEU A 198 7.40 12.14 3.70
CA LEU A 198 7.48 11.89 5.15
C LEU A 198 6.13 11.46 5.75
N SER A 199 5.00 11.97 5.23
CA SER A 199 3.68 11.54 5.70
C SER A 199 3.38 10.06 5.43
N ILE A 200 4.05 9.42 4.47
CA ILE A 200 3.97 7.96 4.29
C ILE A 200 4.37 7.26 5.59
N LEU A 201 5.50 7.65 6.18
CA LEU A 201 6.02 7.02 7.40
C LEU A 201 5.08 7.26 8.58
N ILE A 202 4.46 8.44 8.66
CA ILE A 202 3.47 8.75 9.71
C ILE A 202 2.27 7.81 9.59
N PHE A 203 1.72 7.64 8.38
CA PHE A 203 0.60 6.72 8.15
C PHE A 203 0.96 5.28 8.50
N ILE A 204 2.12 4.78 8.06
CA ILE A 204 2.54 3.41 8.37
C ILE A 204 2.83 3.21 9.87
N PHE A 205 3.35 4.24 10.55
CA PHE A 205 3.58 4.18 12.00
C PHE A 205 2.27 4.05 12.78
N ILE A 206 1.25 4.85 12.41
CA ILE A 206 -0.09 4.74 12.99
C ILE A 206 -0.70 3.37 12.67
N ALA A 207 -0.60 2.92 11.41
CA ALA A 207 -1.11 1.61 11.00
C ALA A 207 -0.51 0.46 11.82
N GLY A 208 0.82 0.44 12.03
CA GLY A 208 1.44 -0.61 12.82
C GLY A 208 1.03 -0.61 14.30
N GLY A 209 0.76 0.58 14.86
CA GLY A 209 0.29 0.68 16.24
C GLY A 209 -1.15 0.17 16.36
N MET A 210 -1.98 0.50 15.38
CA MET A 210 -3.36 0.03 15.31
C MET A 210 -3.45 -1.46 15.01
N GLU A 211 -2.61 -2.00 14.13
CA GLU A 211 -2.69 -3.41 13.73
C GLU A 211 -2.51 -4.35 14.92
N THR A 212 -1.50 -4.09 15.76
CA THR A 212 -1.28 -4.91 16.95
C THR A 212 -2.45 -4.79 17.93
N LEU A 213 -3.01 -3.59 18.10
CA LEU A 213 -4.20 -3.38 18.92
C LEU A 213 -5.45 -4.06 18.33
N ASP A 214 -5.65 -3.98 17.01
CA ASP A 214 -6.78 -4.55 16.30
C ASP A 214 -6.84 -6.07 16.50
N TRP A 215 -5.70 -6.75 16.37
CA TRP A 215 -5.62 -8.20 16.62
C TRP A 215 -5.85 -8.55 18.10
N ILE A 216 -5.40 -7.73 19.05
CA ILE A 216 -5.68 -7.94 20.48
C ILE A 216 -7.17 -7.84 20.75
N ILE A 217 -7.83 -6.78 20.26
CA ILE A 217 -9.28 -6.57 20.40
C ILE A 217 -10.02 -7.76 19.77
N PHE A 218 -9.61 -8.15 18.57
CA PHE A 218 -10.25 -9.23 17.82
C PHE A 218 -10.17 -10.57 18.56
N ASN A 219 -8.98 -10.95 19.02
CA ASN A 219 -8.78 -12.19 19.75
C ASN A 219 -9.52 -12.18 21.09
N HIS A 220 -9.47 -11.06 21.82
CA HIS A 220 -10.23 -10.90 23.06
C HIS A 220 -11.74 -11.08 22.85
N ALA A 221 -12.30 -10.47 21.80
CA ALA A 221 -13.71 -10.61 21.48
C ALA A 221 -14.09 -12.07 21.14
N LYS A 222 -13.24 -12.76 20.37
CA LYS A 222 -13.44 -14.19 20.04
C LYS A 222 -13.34 -15.10 21.24
N GLU A 223 -12.35 -14.91 22.10
CA GLU A 223 -12.13 -15.77 23.28
C GLU A 223 -13.22 -15.63 24.34
N ASN A 224 -13.94 -14.50 24.34
CA ASN A 224 -14.98 -14.19 25.32
C ASN A 224 -16.40 -14.17 24.72
N ASP A 225 -16.58 -14.68 23.50
CA ASP A 225 -17.86 -14.72 22.77
C ASP A 225 -18.57 -13.34 22.69
N LEU A 226 -17.80 -12.26 22.56
CA LEU A 226 -18.30 -10.89 22.45
C LEU A 226 -18.54 -10.50 20.98
N SER A 227 -19.40 -9.50 20.78
CA SER A 227 -19.60 -8.88 19.46
C SER A 227 -18.32 -8.16 19.03
N ILE A 228 -17.62 -8.69 18.01
CA ILE A 228 -16.38 -8.10 17.46
C ILE A 228 -16.58 -6.60 17.18
N LEU A 229 -17.60 -6.22 16.43
CA LEU A 229 -17.88 -4.81 16.11
C LEU A 229 -18.12 -3.95 17.35
N GLY A 230 -18.84 -4.50 18.34
CA GLY A 230 -19.11 -3.81 19.60
C GLY A 230 -17.82 -3.57 20.38
N THR A 231 -16.99 -4.60 20.54
CA THR A 231 -15.72 -4.51 21.27
C THR A 231 -14.75 -3.54 20.60
N PHE A 232 -14.65 -3.55 19.26
CA PHE A 232 -13.88 -2.56 18.51
C PHE A 232 -14.34 -1.14 18.81
N PHE A 233 -15.65 -0.88 18.76
CA PHE A 233 -16.20 0.45 19.04
C PHE A 233 -15.90 0.89 20.48
N GLU A 234 -16.13 0.04 21.46
CA GLU A 234 -15.91 0.34 22.88
C GLU A 234 -14.44 0.69 23.19
N VAL A 235 -13.50 -0.11 22.66
CA VAL A 235 -12.08 0.12 22.91
C VAL A 235 -11.61 1.41 22.24
N TYR A 236 -11.92 1.60 20.95
CA TYR A 236 -11.52 2.82 20.24
C TYR A 236 -12.18 4.08 20.80
N TYR A 237 -13.46 4.00 21.19
CA TYR A 237 -14.15 5.10 21.86
C TYR A 237 -13.51 5.44 23.21
N SER A 238 -13.14 4.43 24.00
CA SER A 238 -12.48 4.63 25.30
C SER A 238 -11.10 5.28 25.15
N ILE A 239 -10.32 4.85 24.15
CA ILE A 239 -9.03 5.48 23.80
C ILE A 239 -9.25 6.94 23.40
N LEU A 240 -10.17 7.21 22.47
CA LEU A 240 -10.50 8.57 22.05
C LEU A 240 -10.92 9.45 23.22
N LYS A 241 -11.76 8.92 24.11
CA LYS A 241 -12.21 9.61 25.31
C LYS A 241 -11.03 9.97 26.21
N SER A 242 -10.11 9.04 26.46
CA SER A 242 -8.93 9.27 27.32
C SER A 242 -7.91 10.27 26.74
N LEU A 243 -7.92 10.49 25.42
CA LEU A 243 -7.04 11.45 24.77
C LEU A 243 -7.63 12.86 24.72
N LEU A 244 -8.96 12.97 24.79
CA LEU A 244 -9.70 14.23 24.63
C LEU A 244 -10.21 14.81 25.95
N PHE A 245 -10.29 14.00 27.01
CA PHE A 245 -10.78 14.36 28.35
C PHE A 245 -9.85 13.83 29.43
#